data_AF-R9NYB0-F1
#
_entry.id   AF-R9NYB0-F1
#
_cell.length_a   1.000
_cell.length_b   1.000
_cell.length_c   1.000
_cell.angle_alpha   90.00
_cell.angle_beta   90.00
_cell.angle_gamma   90.00
#
_symmetry.space_group_name_H-M   'P 1'
#
loop_
_entity.id
_entity.type
_entity.pdbx_description
1 polymer ?
#
loop_
_entity_poly.entity_id
_entity_poly.type
_entity_poly.pdbx_seq_one_letter_code
_entity_poly.pdbx_strand_id
1 'polypeptide(L)'
;MAASHACNSCKPHSRVFSPTLLAIALSSEPQTLTHICDTMGKFYDHIPESLHGFLLRQHLFFVATAPLQGGSVNVSPKANEGAFQIVDSHRVRYADLTGSGNETISHLLQPDNGRITLAFINIEEGAPNIVRVYGKGTVFERAIDAEFDSKWQAEHGGKPVPIGLRAIIDVAVHTCATSCGYSMPIFHFQRKRSVLDEYMDKLDRPGGIEALHKQKKVTYPPVDAEGVVVEKGHGQDGQQVRKMASALELYWAVCNTLSVDGLPGMRSVAPLTNVEEKQRLLALAKEHDALQPPQDDLGPIISHAEAVSKDNLKQSTAAQATAVVQPVNVLHLSAAFAAGCILTFALLNVQMPTVVI
;
A
#
# COMPACT_ATOMS: atom_id res chain seq x y z
N MET A 1 42.09 38.26 -67.42
CA MET A 1 40.62 38.39 -67.35
C MET A 1 40.34 39.26 -66.12
N ALA A 2 40.27 40.59 -66.25
CA ALA A 2 39.06 41.37 -66.61
C ALA A 2 37.90 41.06 -65.65
N ALA A 3 37.18 41.98 -65.04
CA ALA A 3 37.27 43.43 -64.88
C ALA A 3 36.26 43.79 -63.77
N SER A 4 36.48 44.93 -63.14
CA SER A 4 35.53 45.66 -62.31
C SER A 4 34.24 46.01 -63.06
N HIS A 5 33.10 46.11 -62.36
CA HIS A 5 32.14 47.19 -62.59
C HIS A 5 31.40 47.59 -61.31
N ALA A 6 31.43 48.90 -61.07
CA ALA A 6 30.82 49.63 -59.99
C ALA A 6 29.37 50.01 -60.34
N CYS A 7 28.57 50.39 -59.34
CA CYS A 7 27.73 51.58 -59.51
C CYS A 7 27.46 52.26 -58.16
N ASN A 8 27.70 53.55 -58.16
CA ASN A 8 27.52 54.53 -57.09
C ASN A 8 26.06 55.02 -57.01
N SER A 9 25.80 55.75 -55.93
CA SER A 9 24.85 56.87 -55.82
C SER A 9 23.48 56.57 -55.21
N CYS A 10 23.31 56.92 -53.92
CA CYS A 10 22.47 58.07 -53.51
C CYS A 10 22.58 58.30 -51.99
N LYS A 11 23.02 59.50 -51.61
CA LYS A 11 22.78 60.20 -50.32
C LYS A 11 22.09 61.54 -50.69
N PRO A 12 21.55 62.38 -49.78
CA PRO A 12 21.21 62.22 -48.36
C PRO A 12 19.78 62.75 -48.01
N HIS A 13 19.30 62.56 -46.78
CA HIS A 13 18.53 63.61 -46.10
C HIS A 13 18.84 63.62 -44.60
N SER A 14 19.38 64.75 -44.17
CA SER A 14 19.69 65.15 -42.81
C SER A 14 18.43 65.50 -42.01
N ARG A 15 18.42 65.24 -40.69
CA ARG A 15 18.16 66.27 -39.67
C ARG A 15 18.56 65.81 -38.26
N VAL A 16 19.45 66.62 -37.72
CA VAL A 16 19.93 66.86 -36.35
C VAL A 16 18.81 66.77 -35.28
N PHE A 17 19.10 66.18 -34.11
CA PHE A 17 19.12 66.83 -32.78
C PHE A 17 19.45 65.81 -31.67
N SER A 18 20.48 66.12 -30.88
CA SER A 18 20.89 65.40 -29.67
C SER A 18 20.10 65.91 -28.46
N PRO A 19 19.83 65.03 -27.47
CA PRO A 19 19.91 65.47 -26.08
C PRO A 19 20.83 64.54 -25.27
N THR A 20 21.74 65.17 -24.54
CA THR A 20 22.55 64.59 -23.47
C THR A 20 21.67 64.31 -22.24
N LEU A 21 21.81 63.12 -21.64
CA LEU A 21 21.66 62.72 -20.22
C LEU A 21 21.39 61.20 -20.24
N LEU A 22 21.96 60.31 -19.43
CA LEU A 22 22.62 60.39 -18.14
C LEU A 22 23.44 59.09 -18.06
N ALA A 23 24.73 59.17 -17.76
CA ALA A 23 25.55 57.97 -17.58
C ALA A 23 25.08 57.24 -16.31
N ILE A 24 24.42 56.10 -16.48
CA ILE A 24 24.19 55.14 -15.40
C ILE A 24 25.55 54.52 -15.10
N ALA A 25 26.16 54.92 -13.98
CA ALA A 25 27.32 54.24 -13.43
C ALA A 25 26.90 52.80 -13.11
N LEU A 26 27.46 51.83 -13.85
CA LEU A 26 27.37 50.42 -13.54
C LEU A 26 28.12 50.19 -12.22
N SER A 27 27.40 50.06 -11.11
CA SER A 27 27.96 49.58 -9.85
C SER A 27 28.40 48.12 -10.05
N SER A 28 29.71 47.86 -9.99
CA SER A 28 30.31 46.53 -10.09
C SER A 28 30.26 45.77 -8.77
N GLU A 29 29.16 45.85 -8.03
CA GLU A 29 28.94 44.97 -6.89
C GLU A 29 28.22 43.70 -7.38
N PRO A 30 28.75 42.49 -7.07
CA PRO A 30 28.01 41.28 -7.33
C PRO A 30 26.81 41.28 -6.38
N GLN A 31 25.64 41.66 -6.89
CA GLN A 31 24.39 41.34 -6.22
C GLN A 31 24.34 39.82 -6.14
N THR A 32 24.66 39.28 -4.96
CA THR A 32 24.32 37.92 -4.60
C THR A 32 22.82 37.78 -4.82
N LEU A 33 22.47 37.19 -5.97
CA LEU A 33 21.21 36.53 -6.21
C LEU A 33 21.13 35.33 -5.26
N THR A 34 21.05 35.60 -3.96
CA THR A 34 20.20 34.82 -3.06
C THR A 34 18.76 35.10 -3.49
N HIS A 35 18.41 34.65 -4.69
CA HIS A 35 17.05 34.26 -4.96
C HIS A 35 16.75 33.22 -3.90
N ILE A 36 15.90 33.62 -2.96
CA ILE A 36 15.02 32.71 -2.27
C ILE A 36 14.25 32.01 -3.39
N CYS A 37 14.82 30.91 -3.87
CA CYS A 37 14.05 29.84 -4.45
C CYS A 37 13.19 29.39 -3.27
N ASP A 38 11.92 29.79 -3.24
CA ASP A 38 10.92 29.16 -2.38
C ASP A 38 10.79 27.71 -2.87
N THR A 39 11.75 26.89 -2.42
CA THR A 39 12.36 25.80 -3.16
C THR A 39 11.37 24.70 -3.54
N MET A 40 11.50 24.23 -4.79
CA MET A 40 11.28 22.84 -5.21
C MET A 40 11.71 21.84 -4.12
N GLY A 41 11.16 20.62 -4.13
CA GLY A 41 11.34 19.63 -3.07
C GLY A 41 12.78 19.52 -2.50
N LYS A 42 12.89 19.38 -1.17
CA LYS A 42 14.18 19.30 -0.45
C LYS A 42 14.75 17.90 -0.54
N PHE A 43 16.06 17.79 -0.70
CA PHE A 43 16.79 16.53 -0.71
C PHE A 43 17.78 16.48 0.45
N TYR A 44 17.94 15.30 1.02
CA TYR A 44 18.81 14.97 2.14
C TYR A 44 19.57 13.69 1.79
N ASP A 45 20.80 13.56 2.25
CA ASP A 45 21.63 12.36 2.12
C ASP A 45 21.23 11.24 3.11
N HIS A 46 20.41 11.58 4.11
CA HIS A 46 19.88 10.67 5.13
C HIS A 46 18.41 11.02 5.43
N ILE A 47 17.74 10.22 6.26
CA ILE A 47 16.43 10.52 6.82
C ILE A 47 16.61 11.47 8.01
N PRO A 48 16.16 12.74 7.93
CA PRO A 48 16.23 13.65 9.06
C PRO A 48 15.35 13.16 10.21
N GLU A 49 15.82 13.31 11.45
CA GLU A 49 15.08 12.91 12.65
C GLU A 49 13.67 13.55 12.73
N SER A 50 13.55 14.79 12.23
CA SER A 50 12.27 15.51 12.15
C SER A 50 11.20 14.82 11.30
N LEU A 51 11.60 13.92 10.39
CA LEU A 51 10.68 13.13 9.57
C LEU A 51 10.30 11.79 10.20
N HIS A 52 10.98 11.32 11.25
CA HIS A 52 10.75 10.00 11.82
C HIS A 52 9.31 9.82 12.29
N GLY A 53 8.81 10.78 13.08
CA GLY A 53 7.43 10.77 13.56
C GLY A 53 6.41 10.80 12.42
N PHE A 54 6.71 11.52 11.33
CA PHE A 54 5.85 11.56 10.14
C PHE A 54 5.79 10.20 9.43
N LEU A 55 6.93 9.54 9.22
CA LEU A 55 7.01 8.25 8.54
C LEU A 55 6.31 7.15 9.35
N LEU A 56 6.59 7.08 10.65
CA LEU A 56 6.08 6.03 11.53
C LEU A 56 4.57 6.12 11.78
N ARG A 57 3.98 7.32 11.73
CA ARG A 57 2.53 7.51 11.96
C ARG A 57 1.66 7.17 10.74
N GLN A 58 2.22 7.09 9.53
CA GLN A 58 1.40 6.83 8.34
C GLN A 58 0.77 5.44 8.44
N HIS A 59 -0.51 5.29 8.08
CA HIS A 59 -1.17 3.98 8.01
C HIS A 59 -0.81 3.17 6.75
N LEU A 60 -0.27 3.84 5.73
CA LEU A 60 0.02 3.29 4.41
C LEU A 60 1.30 3.92 3.87
N PHE A 61 2.10 3.14 3.16
CA PHE A 61 3.20 3.62 2.32
C PHE A 61 3.23 2.86 1.00
N PHE A 62 3.96 3.39 0.04
CA PHE A 62 4.10 2.79 -1.28
C PHE A 62 5.54 2.36 -1.49
N VAL A 63 5.71 1.20 -2.12
CA VAL A 63 7.02 0.66 -2.49
C VAL A 63 7.11 0.64 -4.00
N ALA A 64 8.07 1.37 -4.57
CA ALA A 64 8.35 1.34 -5.99
C ALA A 64 9.66 0.59 -6.26
N THR A 65 9.62 -0.33 -7.22
CA THR A 65 10.78 -1.06 -7.73
C THR A 65 10.65 -1.23 -9.24
N ALA A 66 11.76 -1.47 -9.92
CA ALA A 66 11.75 -1.72 -11.34
C ALA A 66 12.80 -2.77 -11.70
N PRO A 67 12.55 -3.60 -12.71
CA PRO A 67 13.57 -4.49 -13.25
C PRO A 67 14.70 -3.68 -13.90
N LEU A 68 15.87 -4.30 -14.11
CA LEU A 68 16.97 -3.65 -14.82
C LEU A 68 16.68 -3.41 -16.30
N GLN A 69 15.97 -4.35 -16.94
CA GLN A 69 15.67 -4.34 -18.36
C GLN A 69 14.34 -5.05 -18.63
N GLY A 70 13.54 -4.54 -19.57
CA GLY A 70 12.22 -5.07 -19.88
C GLY A 70 11.25 -5.02 -18.68
N GLY A 71 10.12 -5.71 -18.77
CA GLY A 71 9.15 -5.82 -17.67
C GLY A 71 8.49 -4.51 -17.25
N SER A 72 7.80 -4.57 -16.12
CA SER A 72 6.93 -3.50 -15.63
C SER A 72 7.52 -2.84 -14.38
N VAL A 73 7.37 -1.52 -14.29
CA VAL A 73 7.63 -0.82 -13.02
C VAL A 73 6.55 -1.21 -12.02
N ASN A 74 6.97 -1.69 -10.85
CA ASN A 74 6.05 -2.09 -9.79
C ASN A 74 5.84 -0.95 -8.79
N VAL A 75 4.60 -0.76 -8.37
CA VAL A 75 4.23 0.10 -7.23
C VAL A 75 3.28 -0.68 -6.33
N SER A 76 3.76 -1.04 -5.14
CA SER A 76 3.01 -1.85 -4.19
C SER A 76 2.62 -1.03 -2.95
N PRO A 77 1.31 -0.81 -2.69
CA PRO A 77 0.87 -0.25 -1.42
C PRO A 77 1.09 -1.25 -0.27
N LYS A 78 1.50 -0.75 0.90
CA LYS A 78 1.79 -1.53 2.10
C LYS A 78 1.16 -0.88 3.33
N ALA A 79 0.41 -1.65 4.11
CA ALA A 79 -0.09 -1.20 5.40
C ALA A 79 1.08 -1.01 6.37
N ASN A 80 1.09 0.10 7.10
CA ASN A 80 2.11 0.42 8.09
C ASN A 80 1.53 0.34 9.51
N GLU A 81 1.23 -0.88 9.94
CA GLU A 81 0.75 -1.19 11.29
C GLU A 81 1.87 -1.82 12.11
N GLY A 82 2.95 -1.07 12.31
CA GLY A 82 4.20 -1.59 12.89
C GLY A 82 5.01 -2.44 11.91
N ALA A 83 4.61 -2.48 10.64
CA ALA A 83 5.31 -3.20 9.59
C ALA A 83 6.53 -2.44 9.05
N PHE A 84 6.60 -1.11 9.20
CA PHE A 84 7.74 -0.30 8.79
C PHE A 84 8.52 0.22 10.00
N GLN A 85 9.84 0.20 9.89
CA GLN A 85 10.74 0.66 10.94
C GLN A 85 11.90 1.48 10.39
N ILE A 86 12.29 2.48 11.17
CA ILE A 86 13.54 3.22 11.00
C ILE A 86 14.58 2.57 11.92
N VAL A 87 15.64 2.00 11.35
CA VAL A 87 16.74 1.38 12.10
C VAL A 87 17.73 2.47 12.53
N ASP A 88 18.08 3.35 11.60
CA ASP A 88 18.88 4.55 11.80
C ASP A 88 18.61 5.56 10.66
N SER A 89 19.33 6.68 10.62
CA SER A 89 19.13 7.72 9.59
C SER A 89 19.43 7.26 8.16
N HIS A 90 20.17 6.16 7.98
CA HIS A 90 20.53 5.59 6.67
C HIS A 90 19.95 4.20 6.45
N ARG A 91 19.06 3.72 7.32
CA ARG A 91 18.56 2.36 7.21
C ARG A 91 17.13 2.23 7.70
N VAL A 92 16.31 1.63 6.86
CA VAL A 92 14.91 1.32 7.19
C VAL A 92 14.61 -0.12 6.82
N ARG A 93 13.57 -0.67 7.43
CA ARG A 93 13.10 -2.02 7.16
C ARG A 93 11.59 -2.04 7.06
N TYR A 94 11.08 -2.99 6.29
CA TYR A 94 9.66 -3.32 6.41
C TYR A 94 9.38 -4.81 6.23
N ALA A 95 8.30 -5.24 6.86
CA ALA A 95 7.75 -6.58 6.79
C ALA A 95 6.97 -6.77 5.47
N ASP A 96 7.46 -7.65 4.59
CA ASP A 96 6.74 -8.05 3.37
C ASP A 96 5.84 -9.24 3.65
N LEU A 97 4.54 -8.97 3.78
CA LEU A 97 3.52 -9.99 4.00
C LEU A 97 3.22 -10.75 2.71
N THR A 98 2.74 -11.99 2.88
CA THR A 98 2.35 -12.89 1.81
C THR A 98 1.22 -12.28 1.00
N GLY A 99 1.36 -12.32 -0.32
CA GLY A 99 0.34 -11.96 -1.28
C GLY A 99 0.58 -12.72 -2.58
N SER A 100 -0.32 -12.56 -3.55
CA SER A 100 -0.17 -13.19 -4.86
C SER A 100 1.06 -12.71 -5.62
N GLY A 101 1.37 -11.41 -5.55
CA GLY A 101 2.55 -10.82 -6.19
C GLY A 101 3.81 -10.87 -5.32
N ASN A 102 4.96 -10.85 -5.98
CA ASN A 102 6.30 -10.83 -5.38
C ASN A 102 7.29 -9.92 -6.14
N GLU A 103 6.78 -8.98 -6.96
CA GLU A 103 7.55 -8.16 -7.90
C GLU A 103 8.70 -7.42 -7.22
N THR A 104 8.45 -6.84 -6.03
CA THR A 104 9.50 -6.19 -5.24
C THR A 104 10.64 -7.15 -4.92
N ILE A 105 10.34 -8.37 -4.45
CA ILE A 105 11.36 -9.38 -4.16
C ILE A 105 12.11 -9.72 -5.45
N SER A 106 11.39 -10.00 -6.54
CA SER A 106 11.98 -10.38 -7.82
C SER A 106 12.90 -9.30 -8.39
N HIS A 107 12.53 -8.03 -8.30
CA HIS A 107 13.38 -6.91 -8.72
C HIS A 107 14.62 -6.76 -7.84
N LEU A 108 14.48 -6.92 -6.52
CA LEU A 108 15.61 -6.80 -5.59
C LEU A 108 16.61 -7.95 -5.73
N LEU A 109 16.13 -9.16 -6.07
CA LEU A 109 16.97 -10.34 -6.28
C LEU A 109 17.68 -10.35 -7.63
N GLN A 110 17.30 -9.50 -8.58
CA GLN A 110 18.07 -9.34 -9.81
C GLN A 110 19.50 -8.90 -9.47
N PRO A 111 20.54 -9.60 -9.96
CA PRO A 111 21.93 -9.21 -9.76
C PRO A 111 22.13 -7.74 -10.14
N ASP A 112 22.84 -7.00 -9.30
CA ASP A 112 23.18 -5.57 -9.46
C ASP A 112 21.99 -4.59 -9.45
N ASN A 113 20.75 -5.03 -9.21
CA ASN A 113 19.60 -4.14 -9.16
C ASN A 113 19.41 -3.49 -7.79
N GLY A 114 18.70 -4.15 -6.88
CA GLY A 114 18.39 -3.64 -5.54
C GLY A 114 17.65 -2.30 -5.47
N ARG A 115 17.28 -1.65 -6.57
CA ARG A 115 16.73 -0.27 -6.54
C ARG A 115 15.32 -0.27 -5.95
N ILE A 116 15.13 0.55 -4.92
CA ILE A 116 13.84 0.68 -4.24
C ILE A 116 13.59 2.11 -3.82
N THR A 117 12.32 2.51 -3.87
CA THR A 117 11.83 3.78 -3.29
C THR A 117 10.64 3.49 -2.39
N LEU A 118 10.68 4.02 -1.16
CA LEU A 118 9.53 4.05 -0.27
C LEU A 118 8.92 5.45 -0.29
N ALA A 119 7.61 5.56 -0.50
CA ALA A 119 6.90 6.83 -0.56
C ALA A 119 5.81 6.90 0.50
N PHE A 120 5.80 8.01 1.23
CA PHE A 120 4.86 8.34 2.29
C PHE A 120 4.18 9.65 1.94
N ILE A 121 2.87 9.69 2.02
CA ILE A 121 2.07 10.83 1.56
C ILE A 121 1.13 11.20 2.70
N ASN A 122 1.19 12.45 3.16
CA ASN A 122 0.15 12.94 4.06
C ASN A 122 -1.14 13.08 3.26
N ILE A 123 -2.08 12.20 3.55
CA ILE A 123 -3.44 12.25 3.02
C ILE A 123 -4.46 12.48 4.14
N GLU A 124 -4.00 12.82 5.33
CA GLU A 124 -4.83 13.23 6.46
C GLU A 124 -4.73 14.73 6.67
N GLU A 125 -5.54 15.25 7.59
CA GLU A 125 -5.49 16.65 8.01
C GLU A 125 -4.07 17.09 8.44
N GLY A 126 -3.75 18.36 8.19
CA GLY A 126 -2.47 18.98 8.55
C GLY A 126 -1.62 19.38 7.34
N ALA A 127 -0.32 19.58 7.57
CA ALA A 127 0.58 20.09 6.53
C ALA A 127 0.76 19.06 5.40
N PRO A 128 0.56 19.43 4.12
CA PRO A 128 0.74 18.52 3.00
C PRO A 128 2.22 18.21 2.85
N ASN A 129 2.56 16.92 2.88
CA ASN A 129 3.94 16.47 2.81
C ASN A 129 4.02 15.12 2.09
N ILE A 130 4.97 15.02 1.16
CA ILE A 130 5.32 13.78 0.47
C ILE A 130 6.78 13.50 0.77
N VAL A 131 7.07 12.37 1.41
CA VAL A 131 8.44 11.93 1.71
C VAL A 131 8.77 10.70 0.87
N ARG A 132 9.93 10.74 0.20
CA ARG A 132 10.46 9.64 -0.59
C ARG A 132 11.82 9.23 -0.04
N VAL A 133 11.96 7.96 0.28
CA VAL A 133 13.21 7.34 0.75
C VAL A 133 13.74 6.47 -0.37
N TYR A 134 14.92 6.82 -0.89
CA TYR A 134 15.60 6.12 -1.97
C TYR A 134 16.75 5.29 -1.41
N GLY A 135 16.85 4.05 -1.87
CA GLY A 135 17.86 3.15 -1.34
C GLY A 135 18.11 1.91 -2.18
N LYS A 136 18.92 1.03 -1.58
CA LYS A 136 19.19 -0.32 -2.06
C LYS A 136 18.59 -1.33 -1.09
N GLY A 137 17.65 -2.13 -1.59
CA GLY A 137 16.94 -3.16 -0.84
C GLY A 137 17.67 -4.50 -0.85
N THR A 138 17.66 -5.18 0.29
CA THR A 138 18.10 -6.56 0.49
C THR A 138 16.95 -7.38 1.05
N VAL A 139 16.73 -8.57 0.50
CA VAL A 139 15.65 -9.47 0.92
C VAL A 139 16.18 -10.49 1.92
N PHE A 140 15.51 -10.61 3.07
CA PHE A 140 15.70 -11.66 4.06
C PHE A 140 14.43 -12.50 4.15
N GLU A 141 14.45 -13.70 3.58
CA GLU A 141 13.30 -14.60 3.51
C GLU A 141 13.20 -15.49 4.75
N ARG A 142 11.99 -15.56 5.31
CA ARG A 142 11.70 -16.30 6.55
C ARG A 142 12.17 -17.75 6.52
N ALA A 143 12.03 -18.41 5.38
CA ALA A 143 12.23 -19.85 5.25
C ALA A 143 13.69 -20.27 5.00
N ILE A 144 14.62 -19.34 4.72
CA ILE A 144 16.01 -19.70 4.38
C ILE A 144 17.07 -18.82 5.05
N ASP A 145 16.77 -17.56 5.37
CA ASP A 145 17.79 -16.63 5.83
C ASP A 145 17.91 -16.70 7.35
N ALA A 146 19.04 -17.21 7.84
CA ALA A 146 19.30 -17.37 9.28
C ALA A 146 19.24 -16.06 10.07
N GLU A 147 19.48 -14.92 9.42
CA GLU A 147 19.40 -13.61 10.06
C GLU A 147 17.96 -13.12 10.28
N PHE A 148 16.95 -13.73 9.63
CA PHE A 148 15.56 -13.28 9.66
C PHE A 148 15.04 -13.10 11.09
N ASP A 149 15.17 -14.14 11.92
CA ASP A 149 14.66 -14.12 13.30
C ASP A 149 15.37 -13.06 14.12
N SER A 150 16.69 -12.94 13.99
CA SER A 150 17.47 -11.94 14.74
C SER A 150 17.07 -10.50 14.39
N LYS A 151 16.78 -10.22 13.11
CA LYS A 151 16.31 -8.91 12.66
C LYS A 151 14.92 -8.62 13.20
N TRP A 152 13.99 -9.57 13.03
CA TRP A 152 12.65 -9.48 13.58
C TRP A 152 12.65 -9.20 15.09
N GLN A 153 13.48 -9.93 15.84
CA GLN A 153 13.62 -9.79 17.29
C GLN A 153 14.15 -8.41 17.67
N ALA A 154 15.20 -7.92 17.01
CA ALA A 154 15.76 -6.59 17.25
C ALA A 154 14.74 -5.47 16.97
N GLU A 155 13.84 -5.70 16.02
CA GLU A 155 12.86 -4.73 15.55
C GLU A 155 11.62 -4.69 16.43
N HIS A 156 11.14 -5.85 16.88
CA HIS A 156 9.82 -5.98 17.49
C HIS A 156 9.85 -6.54 18.91
N GLY A 157 11.04 -6.70 19.50
CA GLY A 157 11.22 -6.96 20.92
C GLY A 157 10.57 -8.25 21.41
N GLY A 158 10.69 -9.34 20.65
CA GLY A 158 10.12 -10.64 21.05
C GLY A 158 8.68 -10.88 20.62
N LYS A 159 8.02 -9.92 19.95
CA LYS A 159 6.69 -10.18 19.39
C LYS A 159 6.72 -11.37 18.43
N PRO A 160 5.68 -12.22 18.41
CA PRO A 160 5.58 -13.28 17.42
C PRO A 160 5.64 -12.71 16.00
N VAL A 161 6.27 -13.46 15.10
CA VAL A 161 6.25 -13.19 13.66
C VAL A 161 4.80 -13.27 13.16
N PRO A 162 4.26 -12.24 12.47
CA PRO A 162 2.92 -12.25 11.92
C PRO A 162 2.70 -13.44 11.01
N ILE A 163 1.49 -13.98 11.08
CA ILE A 163 1.04 -15.00 10.15
C ILE A 163 1.16 -14.43 8.73
N GLY A 164 1.81 -15.18 7.84
CA GLY A 164 2.05 -14.74 6.47
C GLY A 164 3.20 -13.75 6.28
N LEU A 165 4.00 -13.37 7.28
CA LEU A 165 5.26 -12.67 6.99
C LEU A 165 6.20 -13.60 6.21
N ARG A 166 6.54 -13.23 4.97
CA ARG A 166 7.39 -14.05 4.08
C ARG A 166 8.83 -13.55 4.00
N ALA A 167 9.04 -12.24 4.12
CA ALA A 167 10.38 -11.65 4.08
C ALA A 167 10.45 -10.31 4.84
N ILE A 168 11.64 -9.96 5.30
CA ILE A 168 12.01 -8.61 5.73
C ILE A 168 12.78 -7.96 4.58
N ILE A 169 12.38 -6.75 4.21
CA ILE A 169 13.07 -5.95 3.21
C ILE A 169 13.88 -4.87 3.92
N ASP A 170 15.20 -5.00 3.86
CA ASP A 170 16.16 -4.10 4.48
C ASP A 170 16.70 -3.11 3.45
N VAL A 171 16.53 -1.82 3.71
CA VAL A 171 16.86 -0.77 2.74
C VAL A 171 17.98 0.10 3.29
N ALA A 172 19.14 0.04 2.63
CA ALA A 172 20.21 1.00 2.81
C ALA A 172 19.85 2.29 2.06
N VAL A 173 19.60 3.36 2.82
CA VAL A 173 19.11 4.65 2.34
C VAL A 173 20.29 5.55 1.97
N HIS A 174 20.26 6.07 0.74
CA HIS A 174 21.24 7.04 0.26
C HIS A 174 20.65 8.43 0.02
N THR A 175 19.32 8.56 -0.03
CA THR A 175 18.67 9.85 -0.24
C THR A 175 17.26 9.84 0.35
N CYS A 176 16.90 10.93 1.03
CA CYS A 176 15.52 11.24 1.40
C CYS A 176 15.11 12.53 0.69
N ALA A 177 13.89 12.61 0.17
CA ALA A 177 13.37 13.81 -0.46
C ALA A 177 11.97 14.17 0.06
N THR A 178 11.72 15.45 0.27
CA THR A 178 10.41 15.97 0.67
C THR A 178 9.87 16.90 -0.39
N SER A 179 8.59 16.77 -0.73
CA SER A 179 7.90 17.68 -1.64
C SER A 179 6.51 18.02 -1.12
N CYS A 180 5.97 19.15 -1.58
CA CYS A 180 4.63 19.55 -1.21
C CYS A 180 3.56 18.71 -1.93
N GLY A 181 2.45 18.42 -1.25
CA GLY A 181 1.29 17.71 -1.79
C GLY A 181 0.02 18.55 -1.76
N TYR A 182 0.05 19.84 -2.14
CA TYR A 182 -1.09 20.76 -2.02
C TYR A 182 -2.39 20.29 -2.71
N SER A 183 -2.30 19.43 -3.73
CA SER A 183 -3.46 18.87 -4.43
C SER A 183 -3.89 17.49 -3.90
N MET A 184 -3.22 16.95 -2.88
CA MET A 184 -3.56 15.63 -2.36
C MET A 184 -4.88 15.70 -1.59
N PRO A 185 -5.85 14.83 -1.89
CA PRO A 185 -7.12 14.80 -1.18
C PRO A 185 -6.95 14.29 0.26
N ILE A 186 -7.87 14.72 1.13
CA ILE A 186 -7.95 14.25 2.51
C ILE A 186 -8.82 13.00 2.59
N PHE A 187 -8.29 11.98 3.28
CA PHE A 187 -8.98 10.75 3.64
C PHE A 187 -8.92 10.59 5.16
N HIS A 188 -9.97 9.98 5.71
CA HIS A 188 -10.00 9.60 7.12
C HIS A 188 -9.86 8.08 7.24
N PHE A 189 -8.86 7.64 8.00
CA PHE A 189 -8.72 6.23 8.34
C PHE A 189 -9.95 5.76 9.12
N GLN A 190 -10.56 4.67 8.67
CA GLN A 190 -11.73 4.07 9.33
C GLN A 190 -11.34 2.81 10.09
N ARG A 191 -10.75 1.84 9.38
CA ARG A 191 -10.32 0.55 9.94
C ARG A 191 -9.39 -0.20 8.99
N LYS A 192 -8.71 -1.20 9.55
CA LYS A 192 -7.99 -2.23 8.80
C LYS A 192 -8.96 -3.19 8.09
N ARG A 193 -8.50 -3.76 6.96
CA ARG A 193 -9.09 -4.98 6.37
C ARG A 193 -8.48 -6.23 7.01
N SER A 194 -9.31 -7.12 7.54
CA SER A 194 -8.89 -8.42 8.11
C SER A 194 -8.72 -9.52 7.07
N VAL A 195 -9.11 -9.30 5.82
CA VAL A 195 -9.19 -10.32 4.76
C VAL A 195 -7.87 -11.07 4.58
N LEU A 196 -6.73 -10.37 4.63
CA LEU A 196 -5.43 -11.02 4.48
C LEU A 196 -5.11 -11.92 5.68
N ASP A 197 -5.30 -11.41 6.89
CA ASP A 197 -5.05 -12.15 8.13
C ASP A 197 -5.95 -13.40 8.18
N GLU A 198 -7.25 -13.25 7.90
CA GLU A 198 -8.22 -14.35 7.83
C GLU A 198 -7.90 -15.38 6.74
N TYR A 199 -7.34 -14.93 5.61
CA TYR A 199 -6.92 -15.81 4.54
C TYR A 199 -5.69 -16.63 4.96
N MET A 200 -4.71 -15.99 5.57
CA MET A 200 -3.47 -16.67 5.99
C MET A 200 -3.70 -17.59 7.20
N ASP A 201 -4.56 -17.22 8.15
CA ASP A 201 -4.94 -18.07 9.30
C ASP A 201 -5.56 -19.41 8.85
N LYS A 202 -6.36 -19.40 7.77
CA LYS A 202 -6.91 -20.62 7.18
C LYS A 202 -5.85 -21.56 6.60
N LEU A 203 -4.71 -21.03 6.19
CA LEU A 203 -3.58 -21.79 5.65
C LEU A 203 -2.63 -22.26 6.76
N ASP A 204 -2.48 -21.50 7.85
CA ASP A 204 -1.54 -21.80 8.93
C ASP A 204 -2.02 -22.91 9.88
N ARG A 205 -3.32 -23.24 9.87
CA ARG A 205 -3.95 -24.28 10.70
C ARG A 205 -3.77 -25.71 10.16
N PRO A 206 -3.94 -26.76 10.99
CA PRO A 206 -4.04 -28.14 10.51
C PRO A 206 -5.13 -28.28 9.44
N GLY A 207 -4.80 -28.91 8.32
CA GLY A 207 -5.69 -28.97 7.14
C GLY A 207 -5.49 -27.85 6.11
N GLY A 208 -4.53 -26.94 6.34
CA GLY A 208 -4.26 -25.80 5.45
C GLY A 208 -3.77 -26.19 4.07
N ILE A 209 -3.04 -27.30 3.96
CA ILE A 209 -2.57 -27.86 2.69
C ILE A 209 -3.77 -28.33 1.85
N GLU A 210 -4.69 -29.09 2.43
CA GLU A 210 -5.92 -29.55 1.78
C GLU A 210 -6.81 -28.37 1.35
N ALA A 211 -6.87 -27.32 2.18
CA ALA A 211 -7.56 -26.08 1.82
C ALA A 211 -6.92 -25.41 0.59
N LEU A 212 -5.58 -25.34 0.55
CA LEU A 212 -4.84 -24.81 -0.58
C LEU A 212 -5.06 -25.64 -1.86
N HIS A 213 -5.01 -26.97 -1.75
CA HIS A 213 -5.32 -27.91 -2.84
C HIS A 213 -6.68 -27.58 -3.48
N LYS A 214 -7.73 -27.53 -2.65
CA LYS A 214 -9.09 -27.27 -3.11
C LYS A 214 -9.24 -25.92 -3.79
N GLN A 215 -8.56 -24.90 -3.28
CA GLN A 215 -8.68 -23.54 -3.78
C GLN A 215 -7.93 -23.34 -5.10
N LYS A 216 -6.66 -23.76 -5.16
CA LYS A 216 -5.78 -23.46 -6.30
C LYS A 216 -5.87 -24.49 -7.42
N LYS A 217 -6.43 -25.67 -7.16
CA LYS A 217 -6.50 -26.79 -8.13
C LYS A 217 -5.12 -27.17 -8.70
N VAL A 218 -4.04 -26.85 -7.99
CA VAL A 218 -2.67 -27.16 -8.38
C VAL A 218 -2.29 -28.49 -7.74
N THR A 219 -1.89 -29.45 -8.57
CA THR A 219 -1.26 -30.70 -8.11
C THR A 219 0.20 -30.38 -7.80
N TYR A 220 0.57 -30.36 -6.53
CA TYR A 220 1.97 -30.34 -6.09
C TYR A 220 2.47 -31.77 -5.84
N PRO A 221 3.80 -31.98 -5.81
CA PRO A 221 4.38 -33.26 -5.39
C PRO A 221 3.76 -33.75 -4.08
N PRO A 222 3.60 -35.08 -3.91
CA PRO A 222 2.93 -35.66 -2.76
C PRO A 222 3.61 -35.19 -1.48
N VAL A 223 2.82 -34.55 -0.62
CA VAL A 223 3.17 -34.21 0.76
C VAL A 223 3.15 -35.52 1.53
N ASP A 224 4.28 -35.94 2.10
CA ASP A 224 4.31 -37.14 2.95
C ASP A 224 3.62 -36.91 4.30
N ALA A 225 3.52 -37.96 5.12
CA ALA A 225 2.82 -37.92 6.41
C ALA A 225 3.43 -36.91 7.39
N GLU A 226 4.65 -36.42 7.12
CA GLU A 226 5.40 -35.46 7.89
C GLU A 226 5.35 -34.03 7.31
N GLY A 227 4.54 -33.79 6.28
CA GLY A 227 4.40 -32.49 5.62
C GLY A 227 5.48 -32.19 4.59
N VAL A 228 6.38 -33.13 4.29
CA VAL A 228 7.51 -32.94 3.38
C VAL A 228 7.03 -33.00 1.94
N VAL A 229 7.29 -31.94 1.19
CA VAL A 229 7.27 -32.00 -0.28
C VAL A 229 8.62 -32.52 -0.76
N VAL A 230 8.68 -33.79 -1.16
CA VAL A 230 9.88 -34.36 -1.78
C VAL A 230 9.78 -34.14 -3.28
N GLU A 231 10.42 -33.09 -3.80
CA GLU A 231 10.52 -32.88 -5.24
C GLU A 231 11.93 -33.22 -5.75
N LYS A 232 12.02 -33.91 -6.90
CA LYS A 232 13.30 -34.30 -7.51
C LYS A 232 13.93 -33.09 -8.21
N GLY A 233 14.58 -32.20 -7.45
CA GLY A 233 15.35 -31.09 -8.02
C GLY A 233 16.50 -31.56 -8.94
N HIS A 234 16.79 -30.81 -10.01
CA HIS A 234 17.88 -31.06 -10.96
C HIS A 234 18.96 -29.97 -10.85
N GLY A 235 19.67 -29.94 -9.71
CA GLY A 235 20.92 -29.18 -9.58
C GLY A 235 22.11 -30.01 -10.09
N GLN A 236 23.25 -29.35 -10.37
CA GLN A 236 24.50 -30.03 -10.77
C GLN A 236 24.99 -31.07 -9.72
N ASP A 237 24.49 -30.99 -8.49
CA ASP A 237 24.84 -31.87 -7.36
C ASP A 237 23.75 -32.91 -6.98
N GLY A 238 22.76 -33.14 -7.84
CA GLY A 238 21.73 -34.15 -7.59
C GLY A 238 20.59 -33.71 -6.67
N GLN A 239 19.76 -34.70 -6.32
CA GLN A 239 18.42 -34.59 -5.72
C GLN A 239 18.35 -33.63 -4.51
N GLN A 240 17.69 -32.49 -4.66
CA GLN A 240 17.42 -31.58 -3.53
C GLN A 240 16.04 -31.87 -2.93
N VAL A 241 16.02 -32.49 -1.75
CA VAL A 241 14.80 -32.70 -0.95
C VAL A 241 14.63 -31.50 -0.02
N ARG A 242 13.53 -30.76 -0.16
CA ARG A 242 13.20 -29.65 0.75
C ARG A 242 11.91 -29.95 1.52
N LYS A 243 12.04 -30.14 2.83
CA LYS A 243 10.88 -30.22 3.72
C LYS A 243 10.20 -28.85 3.78
N MET A 244 8.95 -28.78 3.31
CA MET A 244 8.10 -27.61 3.52
C MET A 244 7.42 -27.77 4.87
N ALA A 245 7.53 -26.76 5.72
CA ALA A 245 7.07 -26.87 7.10
C ALA A 245 5.59 -26.49 7.29
N SER A 246 4.95 -25.86 6.29
CA SER A 246 3.59 -25.32 6.40
C SER A 246 2.89 -25.14 5.04
N ALA A 247 1.56 -24.98 5.05
CA ALA A 247 0.81 -24.63 3.85
C ALA A 247 1.15 -23.22 3.32
N LEU A 248 1.69 -22.34 4.16
CA LEU A 248 2.18 -21.02 3.74
C LEU A 248 3.44 -21.13 2.87
N GLU A 249 4.39 -21.97 3.25
CA GLU A 249 5.57 -22.21 2.41
C GLU A 249 5.15 -22.80 1.07
N LEU A 250 4.19 -23.73 1.09
CA LEU A 250 3.64 -24.30 -0.13
C LEU A 250 2.90 -23.27 -0.98
N TYR A 251 2.15 -22.37 -0.36
CA TYR A 251 1.56 -21.23 -1.06
C TYR A 251 2.65 -20.40 -1.76
N TRP A 252 3.77 -20.10 -1.08
CA TRP A 252 4.88 -19.37 -1.69
C TRP A 252 5.47 -20.12 -2.89
N ALA A 253 5.58 -21.46 -2.81
CA ALA A 253 6.08 -22.25 -3.93
C ALA A 253 5.15 -22.25 -5.14
N VAL A 254 3.84 -22.17 -4.90
CA VAL A 254 2.85 -22.13 -5.99
C VAL A 254 2.69 -20.73 -6.55
N CYS A 255 2.74 -19.68 -5.70
CA CYS A 255 2.32 -18.33 -6.07
C CYS A 255 3.46 -17.30 -6.11
N ASN A 256 4.62 -17.56 -5.51
CA ASN A 256 5.70 -16.58 -5.35
C ASN A 256 7.05 -17.05 -5.91
N THR A 257 7.03 -18.00 -6.85
CA THR A 257 8.24 -18.46 -7.53
C THR A 257 8.66 -17.59 -8.71
N LEU A 258 7.70 -16.94 -9.36
CA LEU A 258 7.95 -15.96 -10.43
C LEU A 258 7.16 -14.68 -10.17
N SER A 259 7.67 -13.53 -10.65
CA SER A 259 6.84 -12.33 -10.80
C SER A 259 5.90 -12.45 -11.99
N VAL A 260 4.96 -11.50 -12.10
CA VAL A 260 4.11 -11.35 -13.29
C VAL A 260 4.94 -11.28 -14.57
N ASP A 261 6.04 -10.50 -14.57
CA ASP A 261 6.95 -10.39 -15.71
C ASP A 261 7.88 -11.61 -15.89
N GLY A 262 7.73 -12.66 -15.07
CA GLY A 262 8.48 -13.89 -15.21
C GLY A 262 9.89 -13.91 -14.59
N LEU A 263 10.21 -12.91 -13.77
CA LEU A 263 11.48 -12.86 -13.06
C LEU A 263 11.49 -13.85 -11.89
N PRO A 264 12.65 -14.45 -11.54
CA PRO A 264 12.75 -15.28 -10.36
C PRO A 264 12.28 -14.54 -9.10
N GLY A 265 11.36 -15.18 -8.38
CA GLY A 265 10.79 -14.71 -7.12
C GLY A 265 11.58 -15.17 -5.91
N MET A 266 10.88 -15.64 -4.88
CA MET A 266 11.49 -16.05 -3.62
C MET A 266 12.52 -17.17 -3.81
N ARG A 267 13.72 -16.98 -3.26
CA ARG A 267 14.82 -17.95 -3.26
C ARG A 267 14.44 -19.23 -2.53
N SER A 268 13.61 -19.14 -1.50
CA SER A 268 13.16 -20.28 -0.70
C SER A 268 12.39 -21.30 -1.52
N VAL A 269 11.84 -20.91 -2.66
CA VAL A 269 11.01 -21.79 -3.50
C VAL A 269 11.48 -21.86 -4.95
N ALA A 270 12.50 -21.08 -5.33
CA ALA A 270 13.13 -21.14 -6.64
C ALA A 270 13.60 -22.55 -7.08
N PRO A 271 14.18 -23.41 -6.20
CA PRO A 271 14.60 -24.77 -6.59
C PRO A 271 13.46 -25.71 -7.00
N LEU A 272 12.20 -25.34 -6.74
CA LEU A 272 11.00 -26.10 -7.10
C LEU A 272 10.54 -25.81 -8.54
N THR A 273 11.30 -25.02 -9.29
CA THR A 273 11.02 -24.76 -10.71
C THR A 273 12.16 -25.26 -11.59
N ASN A 274 11.91 -26.32 -12.35
CA ASN A 274 12.82 -26.74 -13.42
C ASN A 274 12.63 -25.82 -14.66
N VAL A 275 13.49 -25.94 -15.69
CA VAL A 275 13.44 -25.06 -16.88
C VAL A 275 12.10 -25.19 -17.63
N GLU A 276 11.56 -26.40 -17.72
CA GLU A 276 10.29 -26.70 -18.38
C GLU A 276 9.10 -26.13 -17.59
N GLU A 277 9.13 -26.22 -16.27
CA GLU A 277 8.14 -25.66 -15.36
C GLU A 277 8.24 -24.13 -15.32
N LYS A 278 9.43 -23.57 -15.37
CA LYS A 278 9.62 -22.13 -15.58
C LYS A 278 8.99 -21.70 -16.90
N GLN A 279 9.23 -22.42 -18.00
CA GLN A 279 8.59 -22.13 -19.28
C GLN A 279 7.06 -22.30 -19.24
N ARG A 280 6.56 -23.32 -18.54
CA ARG A 280 5.12 -23.55 -18.33
C ARG A 280 4.49 -22.43 -17.51
N LEU A 281 5.11 -22.03 -16.39
CA LEU A 281 4.64 -20.95 -15.54
C LEU A 281 4.69 -19.60 -16.27
N LEU A 282 5.71 -19.37 -17.10
CA LEU A 282 5.77 -18.19 -17.98
C LEU A 282 4.67 -18.21 -19.05
N ALA A 283 4.34 -19.38 -19.60
CA ALA A 283 3.22 -19.54 -20.52
C ALA A 283 1.88 -19.33 -19.81
N LEU A 284 1.71 -19.91 -18.62
CA LEU A 284 0.53 -19.73 -17.75
C LEU A 284 0.38 -18.28 -17.29
N ALA A 285 1.47 -17.55 -17.02
CA ALA A 285 1.42 -16.13 -16.70
C ALA A 285 0.93 -15.31 -17.91
N LYS A 286 1.46 -15.60 -19.11
CA LYS A 286 0.95 -15.00 -20.35
C LYS A 286 -0.51 -15.36 -20.64
N GLU A 287 -0.93 -16.57 -20.30
CA GLU A 287 -2.34 -16.98 -20.35
C GLU A 287 -3.17 -16.30 -19.26
N HIS A 288 -2.64 -16.09 -18.06
CA HIS A 288 -3.28 -15.34 -16.96
C HIS A 288 -3.50 -13.87 -17.34
N ASP A 289 -2.52 -13.25 -18.01
CA ASP A 289 -2.66 -11.91 -18.57
C ASP A 289 -3.71 -11.86 -19.70
N ALA A 290 -3.95 -12.99 -20.37
CA ALA A 290 -5.02 -13.17 -21.35
C ALA A 290 -6.37 -13.59 -20.71
N LEU A 291 -6.37 -14.05 -19.47
CA LEU A 291 -7.57 -14.39 -18.71
C LEU A 291 -8.19 -13.09 -18.19
N GLN A 292 -9.47 -12.92 -18.51
CA GLN A 292 -10.29 -11.93 -17.83
C GLN A 292 -10.24 -12.20 -16.32
N PRO A 293 -10.15 -11.16 -15.47
CA PRO A 293 -10.15 -11.34 -14.03
C PRO A 293 -11.33 -12.25 -13.64
N PRO A 294 -11.15 -13.21 -12.70
CA PRO A 294 -12.26 -14.00 -12.21
C PRO A 294 -13.41 -13.06 -11.84
N GLN A 295 -14.66 -13.50 -12.01
CA GLN A 295 -15.83 -12.86 -11.40
C GLN A 295 -15.81 -13.02 -9.85
N ASP A 296 -14.64 -12.96 -9.21
CA ASP A 296 -14.57 -12.66 -7.80
C ASP A 296 -15.00 -11.20 -7.67
N ASP A 297 -16.31 -10.99 -7.67
CA ASP A 297 -16.94 -9.76 -7.27
C ASP A 297 -16.52 -9.51 -5.83
N LEU A 298 -15.47 -8.69 -5.65
CA LEU A 298 -15.07 -8.14 -4.34
C LEU A 298 -16.18 -7.28 -3.72
N GLY A 299 -17.34 -7.22 -4.38
CA GLY A 299 -18.45 -6.35 -4.12
C GLY A 299 -18.22 -5.00 -4.79
N PRO A 300 -19.29 -4.21 -4.96
CA PRO A 300 -19.13 -2.80 -5.27
C PRO A 300 -18.26 -2.13 -4.19
N ILE A 301 -17.50 -1.10 -4.58
CA ILE A 301 -16.92 -0.17 -3.60
C ILE A 301 -18.09 0.56 -2.95
N ILE A 302 -18.57 0.04 -1.83
CA ILE A 302 -19.67 0.64 -1.07
C ILE A 302 -19.06 1.84 -0.32
N SER A 303 -19.58 3.04 -0.59
CA SER A 303 -19.19 4.22 0.19
C SER A 303 -19.59 4.05 1.65
N HIS A 304 -18.90 4.69 2.60
CA HIS A 304 -19.24 4.57 4.02
C HIS A 304 -20.71 4.94 4.31
N ALA A 305 -21.27 5.93 3.60
CA ALA A 305 -22.67 6.31 3.70
C ALA A 305 -23.62 5.15 3.36
N GLU A 306 -23.29 4.36 2.33
CA GLU A 306 -24.06 3.20 1.91
C GLU A 306 -23.83 1.98 2.80
N ALA A 307 -22.63 1.82 3.37
CA ALA A 307 -22.30 0.74 4.30
C ALA A 307 -23.06 0.91 5.63
N VAL A 308 -23.03 2.12 6.19
CA VAL A 308 -23.79 2.47 7.42
C VAL A 308 -25.30 2.36 7.19
N SER A 309 -25.79 2.76 6.01
CA SER A 309 -27.21 2.59 5.65
C SER A 309 -27.62 1.12 5.59
N LYS A 310 -26.77 0.24 5.03
CA LYS A 310 -27.01 -1.21 4.97
C LYS A 310 -26.94 -1.88 6.35
N ASP A 311 -26.01 -1.47 7.21
CA ASP A 311 -25.92 -1.99 8.58
C ASP A 311 -27.11 -1.53 9.44
N ASN A 312 -27.57 -0.29 9.27
CA ASN A 312 -28.81 0.19 9.90
C ASN A 312 -30.05 -0.57 9.39
N LEU A 313 -30.12 -0.92 8.10
CA LEU A 313 -31.19 -1.76 7.54
C LEU A 313 -31.12 -3.21 8.05
N LYS A 314 -29.92 -3.78 8.21
CA LYS A 314 -29.73 -5.12 8.78
C LYS A 314 -30.06 -5.16 10.26
N GLN A 315 -29.72 -4.12 11.02
CA GLN A 315 -30.10 -4.00 12.43
C GLN A 315 -31.60 -3.77 12.61
N SER A 316 -32.26 -3.01 11.73
CA SER A 316 -33.71 -2.83 11.79
C SER A 316 -34.49 -4.09 11.43
N THR A 317 -34.01 -4.87 10.45
CA THR A 317 -34.61 -6.17 10.07
C THR A 317 -34.31 -7.27 11.09
N ALA A 318 -33.14 -7.30 11.70
CA ALA A 318 -32.83 -8.18 12.82
C ALA A 318 -33.65 -7.83 14.08
N ALA A 319 -33.82 -6.54 14.39
CA ALA A 319 -34.69 -6.08 15.48
C ALA A 319 -36.16 -6.44 15.24
N GLN A 320 -36.64 -6.37 14.00
CA GLN A 320 -37.98 -6.84 13.62
C GLN A 320 -38.12 -8.37 13.68
N ALA A 321 -37.07 -9.15 13.41
CA ALA A 321 -37.10 -10.60 13.54
C ALA A 321 -37.11 -11.08 15.01
N THR A 322 -36.55 -10.31 15.95
CA THR A 322 -36.61 -10.59 17.39
C THR A 322 -37.84 -10.03 18.11
N ALA A 323 -38.69 -9.25 17.42
CA ALA A 323 -39.92 -8.70 17.97
C ALA A 323 -41.15 -9.37 17.34
N VAL A 324 -41.30 -10.69 17.51
CA VAL A 324 -42.63 -11.32 17.45
C VAL A 324 -43.35 -10.98 18.75
N VAL A 325 -43.80 -9.73 18.86
CA VAL A 325 -44.72 -9.29 19.89
C VAL A 325 -46.09 -9.83 19.49
N GLN A 326 -46.69 -10.64 20.37
CA GLN A 326 -48.09 -11.07 20.29
C GLN A 326 -48.97 -9.86 19.93
N PRO A 327 -49.93 -9.96 18.99
CA PRO A 327 -50.75 -8.82 18.61
C PRO A 327 -51.62 -8.41 19.80
N VAL A 328 -51.20 -7.36 20.51
CA VAL A 328 -52.03 -6.74 21.54
C VAL A 328 -53.10 -5.94 20.81
N ASN A 329 -54.34 -6.35 21.01
CA ASN A 329 -55.53 -5.81 20.36
C ASN A 329 -55.63 -4.29 20.61
N VAL A 330 -55.41 -3.48 19.57
CA VAL A 330 -55.27 -2.01 19.60
C VAL A 330 -56.53 -1.29 20.12
N LEU A 331 -57.64 -2.03 20.26
CA LEU A 331 -58.90 -1.54 20.81
C LEU A 331 -58.84 -1.25 22.33
N HIS A 332 -58.04 -2.00 23.10
CA HIS A 332 -57.98 -1.84 24.57
C HIS A 332 -57.10 -0.65 25.01
N LEU A 333 -56.05 -0.32 24.26
CA LEU A 333 -55.16 0.81 24.59
C LEU A 333 -55.86 2.17 24.36
N SER A 334 -56.70 2.24 23.32
CA SER A 334 -57.46 3.44 22.96
C SER A 334 -58.54 3.77 24.00
N ALA A 335 -59.20 2.73 24.55
CA ALA A 335 -60.23 2.90 25.59
C ALA A 335 -59.62 3.36 26.93
N ALA A 336 -58.45 2.83 27.31
CA ALA A 336 -57.77 3.22 28.55
C ALA A 336 -57.24 4.67 28.51
N PHE A 337 -56.76 5.14 27.35
CA PHE A 337 -56.30 6.52 27.18
C PHE A 337 -57.47 7.52 27.24
N ALA A 338 -58.59 7.23 26.56
CA ALA A 338 -59.76 8.08 26.59
C ALA A 338 -60.39 8.19 28.00
N ALA A 339 -60.44 7.08 28.75
CA ALA A 339 -60.91 7.09 30.14
C ALA A 339 -59.99 7.90 31.06
N GLY A 340 -58.67 7.82 30.87
CA GLY A 340 -57.69 8.60 31.63
C GLY A 340 -57.78 10.11 31.37
N CYS A 341 -58.01 10.53 30.12
CA CYS A 341 -58.20 11.95 29.79
C CYS A 341 -59.48 12.53 30.39
N ILE A 342 -60.59 11.77 30.40
CA ILE A 342 -61.85 12.22 31.00
C ILE A 342 -61.74 12.35 32.53
N LEU A 343 -61.08 11.40 33.19
CA LEU A 343 -60.89 11.42 34.65
C LEU A 343 -60.00 12.60 35.09
N THR A 344 -58.96 12.91 34.30
CA THR A 344 -58.05 14.03 34.59
C THR A 344 -58.74 15.39 34.40
N PHE A 345 -59.61 15.52 33.39
CA PHE A 345 -60.38 16.74 33.16
C PHE A 345 -61.46 16.98 34.22
N ALA A 346 -62.07 15.90 34.75
CA ALA A 346 -63.03 15.98 35.85
C ALA A 346 -62.38 16.39 37.18
N LEU A 347 -61.14 15.95 37.45
CA LEU A 347 -60.41 16.29 38.68
C LEU A 347 -59.87 17.73 38.68
N LEU A 348 -59.51 18.28 37.51
CA LEU A 348 -58.98 19.65 37.41
C LEU A 348 -60.06 20.75 37.50
N ASN A 349 -61.34 20.44 37.28
CA ASN A 349 -62.45 21.40 37.37
C ASN A 349 -63.07 21.54 38.78
N VAL A 350 -62.56 20.81 39.79
CA VAL A 350 -63.14 20.80 41.15
C VAL A 350 -62.33 21.66 42.16
N GLN A 351 -61.18 22.22 41.79
CA GLN A 351 -60.34 23.03 42.69
C GLN A 351 -59.94 24.38 42.11
N MET A 352 -60.89 25.31 42.04
CA MET A 352 -60.59 26.76 41.99
C MET A 352 -61.53 27.49 42.95
N PRO A 353 -61.10 27.89 44.16
CA PRO A 353 -61.80 28.90 44.92
C PRO A 353 -61.50 30.28 44.34
N THR A 354 -62.57 30.99 44.01
CA THR A 354 -62.62 32.39 43.59
C THR A 354 -61.98 33.30 44.65
N VAL A 355 -60.94 34.06 44.30
CA VAL A 355 -60.51 35.22 45.10
C VAL A 355 -60.99 36.47 44.38
N VAL A 356 -61.91 37.16 45.05
CA VAL A 356 -62.46 38.48 44.73
C VAL A 356 -61.42 39.55 45.12
N ILE A 357 -61.30 40.58 44.28
CA ILE A 357 -60.47 41.79 44.48
C ILE A 357 -60.94 42.58 45.70
#